data_AF-A0A832XGP7-F1
#
_entry.id   AF-A0A832XGP7-F1
#
_cell.length_a   1.000
_cell.length_b   1.000
_cell.length_c   1.000
_cell.angle_alpha   90.00
_cell.angle_beta   90.00
_cell.angle_gamma   90.00
#
_symmetry.space_group_name_H-M   'P 1'
#
loop_
_entity.id
_entity.type
_entity.pdbx_description
1 polymer ?
#
loop_
_entity_poly.entity_id
_entity_poly.type
_entity_poly.pdbx_seq_one_letter_code
_entity_poly.pdbx_strand_id
1 'polypeptide(L)'
;MGNSVNLKNHKNNLIQDSLIISLSIAVAIIFVKTGIIIKILESSKGLELFGSFIAGMFFTSVFTAVPATVTLGEIAIINSVLWTAFFGGIGAVIGDLIIFRFVRDAFSEHIMDFMRHRHKGRFFKALHKIKFLKWLTLFVAAIIIASPLPDELGIALLGFSKMKIYVFVLFSFTFNFLGILAIGIVARSLL
;
A
#
# COMPACT_ATOMS: atom_id res chain seq x y z
N MET A 1 -49.91 -39.73 -7.03
CA MET A 1 -48.77 -39.73 -6.09
C MET A 1 -47.85 -38.58 -6.46
N GLY A 2 -47.56 -37.68 -5.53
CA GLY A 2 -46.51 -36.67 -5.72
C GLY A 2 -46.74 -35.35 -4.99
N ASN A 3 -45.82 -35.06 -4.07
CA ASN A 3 -45.45 -33.74 -3.52
C ASN A 3 -46.08 -33.29 -2.19
N SER A 4 -45.83 -34.09 -1.15
CA SER A 4 -45.76 -33.67 0.25
C SER A 4 -44.30 -33.49 0.72
N VAL A 5 -43.49 -32.74 -0.04
CA VAL A 5 -42.12 -32.38 0.37
C VAL A 5 -42.03 -30.87 0.37
N ASN A 6 -41.46 -30.33 1.46
CA ASN A 6 -40.87 -28.98 1.55
C ASN A 6 -41.61 -27.88 2.35
N LEU A 7 -42.21 -28.21 3.51
CA LEU A 7 -42.47 -27.22 4.59
C LEU A 7 -41.49 -27.35 5.77
N LYS A 8 -40.71 -28.44 5.84
CA LYS A 8 -39.81 -28.74 6.96
C LYS A 8 -38.47 -27.98 6.89
N ASN A 9 -38.04 -27.55 5.69
CA ASN A 9 -36.75 -26.88 5.51
C ASN A 9 -36.74 -25.40 5.92
N HIS A 10 -37.87 -24.67 5.83
CA HIS A 10 -37.89 -23.25 6.22
C HIS A 10 -37.82 -23.03 7.73
N LYS A 11 -38.44 -23.91 8.54
CA LYS A 11 -38.37 -23.82 10.01
C LYS A 11 -36.96 -24.07 10.56
N ASN A 12 -36.21 -24.99 9.96
CA ASN A 12 -34.84 -25.27 10.39
C ASN A 12 -33.90 -24.08 10.16
N ASN A 13 -34.06 -23.35 9.05
CA ASN A 13 -33.26 -22.16 8.76
C ASN A 13 -33.54 -21.04 9.77
N LEU A 14 -34.80 -20.80 10.13
CA LEU A 14 -35.16 -19.78 11.13
C LEU A 14 -34.64 -20.09 12.53
N ILE A 15 -34.63 -21.37 12.93
CA ILE A 15 -34.07 -21.79 14.22
C ILE A 15 -32.55 -21.64 14.21
N GLN A 16 -31.91 -22.00 13.10
CA GLN A 16 -30.46 -21.84 12.92
C GLN A 16 -30.05 -20.36 12.93
N ASP A 17 -30.80 -19.49 12.24
CA ASP A 17 -30.56 -18.05 12.23
C ASP A 17 -30.75 -17.45 13.63
N SER A 18 -31.81 -17.83 14.35
CA SER A 18 -32.05 -17.38 15.72
C SER A 18 -30.97 -17.86 16.70
N LEU A 19 -30.41 -19.06 16.48
CA LEU A 19 -29.28 -19.58 17.26
C LEU A 19 -27.98 -18.83 16.95
N ILE A 20 -27.71 -18.56 15.67
CA ILE A 20 -26.53 -17.77 15.25
C ILE A 20 -26.60 -16.35 15.84
N ILE A 21 -27.77 -15.71 15.78
CA ILE A 21 -27.97 -14.38 16.35
C ILE A 21 -27.78 -14.42 17.87
N SER A 22 -28.40 -15.37 18.57
CA SER A 22 -28.25 -15.49 20.03
C SER A 22 -26.79 -15.77 20.44
N LEU A 23 -26.09 -16.61 19.68
CA LEU A 23 -24.68 -16.90 19.91
C LEU A 23 -23.81 -15.66 19.64
N SER A 24 -24.09 -14.90 18.60
CA SER A 24 -23.36 -13.66 18.28
C SER A 24 -23.52 -12.61 19.39
N ILE A 25 -24.73 -12.47 19.94
CA ILE A 25 -25.02 -11.57 21.06
C ILE A 25 -24.30 -12.06 22.33
N ALA A 26 -24.33 -13.36 22.61
CA ALA A 26 -23.63 -13.93 23.75
C ALA A 26 -22.11 -13.70 23.67
N VAL A 27 -21.50 -13.94 22.51
CA VAL A 27 -20.07 -13.67 22.26
C VAL A 27 -19.76 -12.18 22.43
N ALA A 28 -20.60 -11.28 21.90
CA ALA A 28 -20.43 -9.85 22.06
C ALA A 28 -20.48 -9.41 23.54
N ILE A 29 -21.44 -9.92 24.31
CA ILE A 29 -21.54 -9.64 25.75
C ILE A 29 -20.32 -10.16 26.50
N ILE A 30 -19.81 -11.35 26.15
CA ILE A 30 -18.58 -11.90 26.74
C ILE A 30 -17.39 -10.98 26.45
N PHE A 31 -17.22 -10.52 25.21
CA PHE A 31 -16.14 -9.61 24.84
C PHE A 31 -16.19 -8.27 25.58
N VAL A 32 -17.40 -7.72 25.78
CA VAL A 32 -17.61 -6.48 26.54
C VAL A 32 -17.32 -6.70 28.03
N LYS A 33 -17.84 -7.76 28.65
CA LYS A 33 -17.64 -8.03 30.10
C LYS A 33 -16.20 -8.39 30.46
N THR A 34 -15.51 -9.12 29.60
CA THR A 34 -14.13 -9.56 29.86
C THR A 34 -13.10 -8.46 29.59
N GLY A 35 -13.51 -7.36 28.95
CA GLY A 35 -12.60 -6.29 28.55
C GLY A 35 -11.51 -6.76 27.59
N ILE A 36 -11.70 -7.91 26.91
CA ILE A 36 -10.71 -8.47 25.98
C ILE A 36 -10.42 -7.48 24.86
N ILE A 37 -11.44 -6.78 24.36
CA ILE A 37 -11.27 -5.76 23.32
C ILE A 37 -10.34 -4.64 23.81
N ILE A 38 -10.53 -4.17 25.04
CA ILE A 38 -9.72 -3.10 25.64
C ILE A 38 -8.29 -3.60 25.87
N LYS A 39 -8.11 -4.82 26.38
CA LYS A 39 -6.78 -5.41 26.57
C LYS A 39 -6.04 -5.65 25.26
N ILE A 40 -6.72 -6.06 24.18
CA ILE A 40 -6.15 -6.18 22.83
C ILE A 40 -5.75 -4.80 22.30
N LEU A 41 -6.58 -3.76 22.52
CA LEU A 41 -6.25 -2.38 22.17
C LEU A 41 -5.06 -1.83 22.97
N GLU A 42 -4.94 -2.13 24.26
CA GLU A 42 -3.83 -1.66 25.09
C GLU A 42 -2.51 -2.42 24.82
N SER A 43 -2.61 -3.69 24.42
CA SER A 43 -1.46 -4.46 23.92
C SER A 43 -1.16 -4.22 22.43
N SER A 44 -1.93 -3.34 21.78
CA SER A 44 -1.86 -3.00 20.35
C SER A 44 -0.67 -2.12 19.97
N LYS A 45 0.19 -1.69 20.91
CA LYS A 45 1.41 -0.93 20.55
C LYS A 45 2.22 -1.65 19.46
N GLY A 46 2.31 -2.98 19.50
CA GLY A 46 2.95 -3.76 18.44
C GLY A 46 2.19 -3.72 17.09
N LEU A 47 0.86 -3.72 17.12
CA LEU A 47 0.01 -3.60 15.93
C LEU A 47 0.08 -2.20 15.31
N GLU A 48 0.29 -1.15 16.10
CA GLU A 48 0.47 0.23 15.61
C GLU A 48 1.85 0.43 14.96
N LEU A 49 2.90 -0.16 15.53
CA LEU A 49 4.23 -0.17 14.90
C LEU A 49 4.20 -0.97 13.59
N PHE A 50 3.50 -2.10 13.57
CA PHE A 50 3.27 -2.87 12.36
C PHE A 50 2.42 -2.10 11.35
N GLY A 51 1.39 -1.39 11.80
CA GLY A 51 0.58 -0.50 10.97
C GLY A 51 1.40 0.63 10.35
N SER A 52 2.32 1.21 11.12
CA SER A 52 3.27 2.22 10.62
C SER A 52 4.14 1.66 9.50
N PHE A 53 4.64 0.44 9.67
CA PHE A 53 5.42 -0.26 8.65
C PHE A 53 4.61 -0.50 7.37
N ILE A 54 3.37 -1.01 7.48
CA ILE A 54 2.50 -1.24 6.32
C ILE A 54 2.17 0.09 5.62
N ALA A 55 1.76 1.11 6.37
CA ALA A 55 1.47 2.42 5.82
C ALA A 55 2.70 3.06 5.16
N GLY A 56 3.89 2.86 5.74
CA GLY A 56 5.17 3.23 5.16
C GLY A 56 5.42 2.61 3.79
N MET A 57 5.16 1.30 3.61
CA MET A 57 5.27 0.66 2.28
C MET A 57 4.38 1.33 1.22
N PHE A 58 3.19 1.79 1.63
CA PHE A 58 2.24 2.47 0.75
C PHE A 58 2.53 3.97 0.57
N PHE A 59 3.36 4.57 1.43
CA PHE A 59 3.68 6.00 1.37
C PHE A 59 4.46 6.38 0.11
N THR A 60 5.25 5.47 -0.45
CA THR A 60 6.17 5.75 -1.56
C THR A 60 5.53 5.80 -2.94
N SER A 61 4.29 5.34 -3.08
CA SER A 61 3.55 5.37 -4.34
C SER A 61 2.59 6.55 -4.37
N VAL A 62 2.61 7.32 -5.45
CA VAL A 62 1.71 8.48 -5.67
C VAL A 62 0.23 8.08 -5.51
N PHE A 63 -0.14 6.86 -5.88
CA PHE A 63 -1.53 6.38 -5.82
C PHE A 63 -2.00 6.06 -4.39
N THR A 64 -1.06 5.84 -3.47
CA THR A 64 -1.33 5.41 -2.10
C THR A 64 -0.78 6.39 -1.06
N ALA A 65 -0.07 7.44 -1.49
CA ALA A 65 0.55 8.43 -0.63
C ALA A 65 -0.48 9.19 0.23
N VAL A 66 -1.63 9.58 -0.34
CA VAL A 66 -2.68 10.30 0.41
C VAL A 66 -3.25 9.45 1.55
N PRO A 67 -3.81 8.25 1.31
CA PRO A 67 -4.32 7.43 2.41
C PRO A 67 -3.21 6.96 3.38
N ALA A 68 -1.98 6.73 2.89
CA ALA A 68 -0.84 6.40 3.74
C ALA A 68 -0.44 7.55 4.66
N THR A 69 -0.43 8.79 4.16
CA THR A 69 -0.11 10.00 4.93
C THR A 69 -1.09 10.21 6.07
N VAL A 70 -2.40 10.07 5.79
CA VAL A 70 -3.44 10.18 6.82
C VAL A 70 -3.25 9.10 7.89
N THR A 71 -3.06 7.85 7.46
CA THR A 71 -2.86 6.72 8.38
C THR A 71 -1.61 6.91 9.25
N LEU A 72 -0.49 7.33 8.67
CA LEU A 72 0.75 7.59 9.41
C LEU A 72 0.59 8.75 10.39
N GLY A 73 -0.15 9.79 10.01
CA GLY A 73 -0.51 10.90 10.89
C GLY A 73 -1.33 10.45 12.10
N GLU A 74 -2.38 9.66 11.88
CA GLU A 74 -3.21 9.09 12.95
C GLU A 74 -2.39 8.21 13.90
N ILE A 75 -1.54 7.34 13.37
CA ILE A 75 -0.68 6.48 14.20
C ILE A 75 0.34 7.33 14.97
N ALA A 76 0.87 8.40 14.39
CA ALA A 76 1.82 9.29 15.06
C ALA A 76 1.18 10.13 16.18
N ILE A 77 -0.14 10.34 16.15
CA ILE A 77 -0.88 10.98 17.25
C ILE A 77 -0.98 10.02 18.44
N ILE A 78 -1.35 8.76 18.18
CA ILE A 78 -1.60 7.74 19.20
C ILE A 78 -0.29 7.19 19.79
N ASN A 79 0.74 7.03 18.94
CA ASN A 79 2.03 6.44 19.29
C ASN A 79 3.15 7.49 19.19
N SER A 80 4.38 7.15 19.57
CA SER A 80 5.54 8.04 19.42
C SER A 80 5.82 8.35 17.96
N VAL A 81 5.84 9.63 17.60
CA VAL A 81 6.18 10.13 16.25
C VAL A 81 7.50 9.54 15.75
N LEU A 82 8.49 9.44 16.64
CA LEU A 82 9.82 8.91 16.29
C LEU A 82 9.74 7.42 15.91
N TRP A 83 8.97 6.63 16.65
CA TRP A 83 8.80 5.20 16.38
C TRP A 83 7.96 4.98 15.12
N THR A 84 6.89 5.75 14.93
CA THR A 84 6.09 5.73 13.70
C THR A 84 6.94 6.06 12.48
N ALA A 85 7.77 7.11 12.55
CA ALA A 85 8.69 7.48 11.48
C ALA A 85 9.75 6.41 11.22
N PHE A 86 10.31 5.79 12.27
CA PHE A 86 11.31 4.74 12.13
C PHE A 86 10.75 3.50 11.43
N PHE A 87 9.66 2.92 11.95
CA PHE A 87 9.05 1.72 11.36
C PHE A 87 8.39 2.00 10.01
N GLY A 88 7.75 3.17 9.86
CA GLY A 88 7.24 3.63 8.58
C GLY A 88 8.34 3.86 7.55
N GLY A 89 9.50 4.38 7.95
CA GLY A 89 10.66 4.55 7.09
C GLY A 89 11.22 3.21 6.59
N ILE A 90 11.29 2.19 7.46
CA ILE A 90 11.67 0.83 7.04
C ILE A 90 10.67 0.26 6.03
N GLY A 91 9.37 0.43 6.29
CA GLY A 91 8.32 0.04 5.36
C GLY A 91 8.47 0.75 4.01
N ALA A 92 8.71 2.05 4.04
CA ALA A 92 8.88 2.86 2.83
C ALA A 92 10.07 2.40 1.98
N VAL A 93 11.21 2.07 2.60
CA VAL A 93 12.35 1.47 1.87
C VAL A 93 11.94 0.20 1.15
N ILE A 94 11.17 -0.68 1.80
CA ILE A 94 10.69 -1.92 1.18
C ILE A 94 9.75 -1.60 0.02
N GLY A 95 8.83 -0.64 0.19
CA GLY A 95 7.95 -0.14 -0.86
C GLY A 95 8.74 0.40 -2.06
N ASP A 96 9.72 1.26 -1.80
CA ASP A 96 10.63 1.82 -2.80
C ASP A 96 11.44 0.74 -3.52
N LEU A 97 11.93 -0.30 -2.82
CA LEU A 97 12.64 -1.42 -3.44
C LEU A 97 11.73 -2.26 -4.34
N ILE A 98 10.48 -2.48 -3.92
CA ILE A 98 9.47 -3.16 -4.74
C ILE A 98 9.20 -2.35 -6.00
N ILE A 99 8.91 -1.05 -5.86
CA ILE A 99 8.67 -0.14 -6.99
C ILE A 99 9.92 -0.09 -7.89
N PHE A 100 11.10 0.10 -7.33
CA PHE A 100 12.36 0.16 -8.07
C PHE A 100 12.60 -1.11 -8.88
N ARG A 101 12.35 -2.30 -8.32
CA ARG A 101 12.48 -3.56 -9.06
C ARG A 101 11.45 -3.65 -10.18
N PHE A 102 10.16 -3.40 -9.91
CA PHE A 102 9.12 -3.44 -10.94
C PHE A 102 9.35 -2.44 -12.08
N VAL A 103 9.74 -1.21 -11.73
CA VAL A 103 10.08 -0.16 -12.70
C VAL A 103 11.33 -0.55 -13.47
N ARG A 104 12.42 -0.95 -12.81
CA ARG A 104 13.65 -1.35 -13.49
C ARG A 104 13.42 -2.50 -14.46
N ASP A 105 12.68 -3.52 -14.06
CA ASP A 105 12.41 -4.69 -14.90
C ASP A 105 11.56 -4.31 -16.12
N ALA A 106 10.49 -3.53 -15.90
CA ALA A 106 9.66 -3.02 -16.99
C ALA A 106 10.44 -2.12 -17.96
N PHE A 107 11.27 -1.20 -17.46
CA PHE A 107 12.04 -0.28 -18.31
C PHE A 107 13.21 -0.98 -19.01
N SER A 108 13.90 -1.94 -18.38
CA SER A 108 15.06 -2.62 -18.95
C SER A 108 14.68 -3.54 -20.13
N GLU A 109 13.59 -4.29 -20.02
CA GLU A 109 13.11 -5.13 -21.13
C GLU A 109 12.63 -4.28 -22.31
N HIS A 110 11.86 -3.22 -22.03
CA HIS A 110 11.19 -2.44 -23.08
C HIS A 110 12.12 -1.41 -23.75
N ILE A 111 13.02 -0.75 -23.01
CA ILE A 111 14.00 0.19 -23.61
C ILE A 111 15.02 -0.56 -24.46
N MET A 112 15.48 -1.73 -24.01
CA MET A 112 16.45 -2.53 -24.75
C MET A 112 15.85 -3.09 -26.05
N ASP A 113 14.56 -3.43 -26.05
CA ASP A 113 13.81 -3.78 -27.25
C ASP A 113 13.57 -2.57 -28.17
N PHE A 114 13.31 -1.38 -27.61
CA PHE A 114 13.11 -0.15 -28.38
C PHE A 114 14.39 0.33 -29.09
N MET A 115 15.54 0.22 -28.42
CA MET A 115 16.84 0.52 -29.03
C MET A 115 17.20 -0.46 -30.16
N ARG A 116 16.72 -1.71 -30.09
CA ARG A 116 16.97 -2.71 -31.13
C ARG A 116 15.96 -2.70 -32.27
N HIS A 117 14.70 -2.30 -32.05
CA HIS A 117 13.64 -2.46 -33.06
C HIS A 117 12.78 -1.20 -33.25
N ARG A 118 13.05 -0.51 -34.36
CA ARG A 118 12.32 0.65 -34.89
C ARG A 118 10.92 0.28 -35.43
N HIS A 119 10.08 -0.48 -34.71
CA HIS A 119 8.73 -0.86 -35.19
C HIS A 119 7.60 -0.50 -34.20
N LYS A 120 6.80 0.50 -34.60
CA LYS A 120 5.69 1.18 -33.90
C LYS A 120 4.45 0.32 -33.51
N GLY A 121 4.50 -1.01 -33.57
CA GLY A 121 3.26 -1.82 -33.56
C GLY A 121 2.91 -2.59 -32.27
N ARG A 122 3.87 -2.86 -31.38
CA ARG A 122 3.65 -3.82 -30.27
C ARG A 122 3.63 -3.22 -28.86
N PHE A 123 4.13 -1.98 -28.70
CA PHE A 123 4.19 -1.26 -27.42
C PHE A 123 2.83 -1.15 -26.73
N PHE A 124 1.77 -0.89 -27.49
CA PHE A 124 0.42 -0.73 -26.94
C PHE A 124 -0.26 -2.03 -26.52
N LYS A 125 0.18 -3.20 -27.00
CA LYS A 125 -0.49 -4.49 -26.70
C LYS A 125 0.01 -5.13 -25.39
N ALA A 126 1.28 -4.94 -25.02
CA ALA A 126 1.83 -5.48 -23.77
C ALA A 126 1.44 -4.62 -22.55
N LEU A 127 1.47 -3.29 -22.71
CA LEU A 127 1.10 -2.33 -21.65
C LEU A 127 -0.37 -2.42 -21.21
N HIS A 128 -1.25 -2.91 -22.08
CA HIS A 128 -2.70 -2.89 -21.83
C HIS A 128 -3.18 -3.92 -20.80
N LYS A 129 -2.36 -4.93 -20.45
CA LYS A 129 -2.79 -6.04 -19.58
C LYS A 129 -2.82 -5.71 -18.09
N ILE A 130 -2.19 -4.63 -17.66
CA ILE A 130 -2.09 -4.25 -16.24
C ILE A 130 -2.81 -2.91 -16.04
N LYS A 131 -3.98 -2.91 -15.38
CA LYS A 131 -4.80 -1.69 -15.15
C LYS A 131 -4.01 -0.58 -14.44
N PHE A 132 -3.10 -0.95 -13.54
CA PHE A 132 -2.19 -0.04 -12.83
C PHE A 132 -1.17 0.65 -13.75
N LEU A 133 -0.69 -0.08 -14.76
CA LEU A 133 0.30 0.42 -15.71
C LEU A 133 -0.29 1.51 -16.61
N LYS A 134 -1.61 1.50 -16.89
CA LYS A 134 -2.29 2.56 -17.62
C LYS A 134 -2.20 3.93 -16.94
N TRP A 135 -2.39 3.98 -15.61
CA TRP A 135 -2.29 5.23 -14.85
C TRP A 135 -0.84 5.71 -14.76
N LEU A 136 0.11 4.79 -14.54
CA LEU A 136 1.54 5.12 -14.58
C LEU A 136 1.95 5.62 -15.97
N THR A 137 1.47 5.00 -17.05
CA THR A 137 1.78 5.44 -18.41
C THR A 137 1.15 6.79 -18.73
N LEU A 138 0.01 7.15 -18.15
CA LEU A 138 -0.59 8.47 -18.34
C LEU A 138 0.23 9.55 -17.63
N PHE A 139 0.72 9.27 -16.42
CA PHE A 139 1.58 10.18 -15.66
C PHE A 139 2.96 10.33 -16.31
N VAL A 140 3.57 9.22 -16.71
CA VAL A 140 4.84 9.20 -17.45
C VAL A 140 4.68 9.83 -18.83
N ALA A 141 3.58 9.58 -19.55
CA ALA A 141 3.30 10.25 -20.82
C ALA A 141 3.06 11.76 -20.63
N ALA A 142 2.38 12.18 -19.56
CA ALA A 142 2.22 13.59 -19.25
C ALA A 142 3.56 14.27 -18.96
N ILE A 143 4.47 13.61 -18.23
CA ILE A 143 5.84 14.09 -17.99
C ILE A 143 6.63 14.12 -19.30
N ILE A 144 6.56 13.08 -20.14
CA ILE A 144 7.26 13.01 -21.44
C ILE A 144 6.73 14.04 -22.44
N ILE A 145 5.43 14.34 -22.43
CA ILE A 145 4.82 15.34 -23.32
C ILE A 145 5.09 16.76 -22.80
N ALA A 146 5.14 16.95 -21.48
CA ALA A 146 5.46 18.23 -20.86
C ALA A 146 6.96 18.53 -20.79
N SER A 147 7.83 17.51 -20.79
CA SER A 147 9.29 17.68 -20.82
C SER A 147 9.79 17.55 -22.26
N PRO A 148 10.35 18.60 -22.85
CA PRO A 148 11.12 18.45 -24.07
C PRO A 148 12.40 17.73 -23.65
N LEU A 149 12.43 16.39 -23.65
CA LEU A 149 13.61 15.57 -24.00
C LEU A 149 13.44 14.09 -23.56
N PRO A 150 13.48 13.14 -24.52
CA PRO A 150 13.66 11.70 -24.25
C PRO A 150 15.08 11.29 -23.79
N ASP A 151 16.04 12.21 -23.82
CA ASP A 151 17.48 11.96 -23.73
C ASP A 151 17.97 11.97 -22.26
N GLU A 152 17.68 13.04 -21.51
CA GLU A 152 18.20 13.25 -20.16
C GLU A 152 17.47 12.41 -19.12
N LEU A 153 16.16 12.18 -19.29
CA LEU A 153 15.40 11.28 -18.41
C LEU A 153 15.88 9.83 -18.56
N GLY A 154 16.21 9.41 -19.78
CA GLY A 154 16.82 8.11 -20.05
C GLY A 154 18.21 7.98 -19.41
N ILE A 155 19.06 9.00 -19.55
CA ILE A 155 20.40 9.02 -18.93
C ILE A 155 20.30 9.09 -17.39
N ALA A 156 19.36 9.86 -16.84
CA ALA A 156 19.12 9.94 -15.41
C ALA A 156 18.63 8.59 -14.85
N LEU A 157 17.67 7.94 -15.51
CA LEU A 157 17.20 6.60 -15.15
C LEU A 157 18.31 5.54 -15.28
N LEU A 158 19.18 5.64 -16.30
CA LEU A 158 20.35 4.77 -16.45
C LEU A 158 21.42 5.03 -15.37
N GLY A 159 21.59 6.29 -14.95
CA GLY A 159 22.44 6.68 -13.82
C GLY A 159 21.94 6.10 -12.50
N PHE A 160 20.63 6.16 -12.27
CA PHE A 160 19.98 5.50 -11.13
C PHE A 160 20.04 3.97 -11.22
N SER A 161 19.98 3.37 -12.41
CA SER A 161 20.11 1.92 -12.61
C SER A 161 21.49 1.36 -12.22
N LYS A 162 22.55 2.19 -12.30
CA LYS A 162 23.92 1.84 -11.86
C LYS A 162 24.18 2.16 -10.38
N MET A 163 23.25 2.79 -9.69
CA MET A 163 23.42 3.14 -8.29
C MET A 163 23.46 1.88 -7.41
N LYS A 164 24.41 1.83 -6.47
CA LYS A 164 24.53 0.72 -5.52
C LYS A 164 23.26 0.67 -4.66
N ILE A 165 22.65 -0.51 -4.54
CA ILE A 165 21.40 -0.70 -3.80
C ILE A 165 21.46 -0.20 -2.35
N TYR A 166 22.61 -0.34 -1.69
CA TYR A 166 22.81 0.17 -0.33
C TYR A 166 22.72 1.69 -0.21
N VAL A 167 23.21 2.41 -1.23
CA VAL A 167 23.14 3.87 -1.29
C VAL A 167 21.68 4.30 -1.50
N PHE A 168 20.93 3.57 -2.34
CA PHE A 168 19.50 3.79 -2.54
C PHE A 168 18.71 3.57 -1.26
N VAL A 169 18.97 2.46 -0.56
CA VAL A 169 18.33 2.14 0.73
C VAL A 169 18.59 3.23 1.76
N LEU A 170 19.83 3.73 1.87
CA LEU A 170 20.17 4.78 2.83
C LEU A 170 19.43 6.09 2.55
N PHE A 171 19.42 6.54 1.29
CA PHE A 171 18.71 7.76 0.90
C PHE A 171 17.20 7.59 1.05
N SER A 172 16.62 6.50 0.54
CA SER A 172 15.19 6.20 0.68
C SER A 172 14.78 6.19 2.15
N PHE A 173 15.53 5.51 3.01
CA PHE A 173 15.24 5.50 4.44
C PHE A 173 15.27 6.91 5.04
N THR A 174 16.33 7.68 4.76
CA THR A 174 16.51 9.01 5.34
C THR A 174 15.39 9.96 4.93
N PHE A 175 15.08 10.03 3.63
CA PHE A 175 14.04 10.93 3.12
C PHE A 175 12.64 10.50 3.56
N ASN A 176 12.33 9.20 3.52
CA ASN A 176 11.03 8.72 3.99
C ASN A 176 10.89 8.90 5.51
N PHE A 177 11.92 8.59 6.30
CA PHE A 177 11.93 8.83 7.74
C PHE A 177 11.65 10.29 8.07
N LEU A 178 12.35 11.23 7.42
CA LEU A 178 12.15 12.66 7.63
C LEU A 178 10.75 13.11 7.18
N GLY A 179 10.25 12.60 6.05
CA GLY A 179 8.91 12.89 5.56
C GLY A 179 7.83 12.44 6.54
N ILE A 180 7.91 11.20 7.03
CA ILE A 180 6.96 10.65 7.99
C ILE A 180 7.08 11.35 9.35
N LEU A 181 8.30 11.70 9.77
CA LEU A 181 8.54 12.49 10.98
C LEU A 181 7.85 13.86 10.89
N ALA A 182 7.99 14.55 9.76
CA ALA A 182 7.33 15.84 9.52
C ALA A 182 5.80 15.69 9.54
N ILE A 183 5.25 14.66 8.88
CA ILE A 183 3.81 14.35 8.91
C ILE A 183 3.33 14.15 10.34
N GLY A 184 4.04 13.36 11.14
CA GLY A 184 3.64 13.09 12.52
C GLY A 184 3.76 14.31 13.44
N ILE A 185 4.76 15.18 13.25
CA ILE A 185 4.86 16.44 13.99
C ILE A 185 3.68 17.36 13.64
N VAL A 186 3.39 17.52 12.33
CA VAL A 186 2.27 18.35 11.87
C VAL A 186 0.95 17.79 12.41
N ALA A 187 0.72 16.48 12.30
CA ALA A 187 -0.49 15.83 12.79
C ALA A 187 -0.71 16.06 14.29
N ARG A 188 0.36 15.96 15.10
CA ARG A 188 0.28 16.25 16.54
C ARG A 188 0.08 17.72 16.87
N SER A 189 0.51 18.64 16.00
CA SER A 189 0.35 20.08 16.25
C SER A 189 -1.07 20.60 15.96
N LEU A 190 -1.87 19.82 15.21
CA LEU A 190 -3.22 20.18 14.81
C LEU A 190 -4.31 19.70 15.79
N LEU A 191 -3.94 18.95 16.84
CA LEU A 191 -4.82 18.42 17.89
C LEU A 191 -4.36 18.90 19.27
#